data_AF-A0A1S3CWL7-F1
#
_entry.id   AF-A0A1S3CWL7-F1
#
_cell.length_a   1.000
_cell.length_b   1.000
_cell.length_c   1.000
_cell.angle_alpha   90.00
_cell.angle_beta   90.00
_cell.angle_gamma   90.00
#
_symmetry.space_group_name_H-M   'P 1'
#
loop_
_entity.id
_entity.type
_entity.pdbx_description
1 polymer ?
#
loop_
_entity_poly.entity_id
_entity_poly.type
_entity_poly.pdbx_seq_one_letter_code
_entity_poly.pdbx_strand_id
1 'polypeptide(L)'
;MTEKNSGKTDMEENLICDLGPSDKDKSPNELGTEMDVTLEDKIKEFGLLGDMKATEEFLLNNTDFIHESTALALLKWCTALSDDPENVESFDRVSTQCLYILYLLDLARQVDIEPIYCVTPFFARISEPEFHEMFEKEIIPFRSRLQNSSWDEVIGEH
;
A
#
# COMPACT_ATOMS: atom_id res chain seq x y z
N MET A 1 -7.87 -42.78 10.99
CA MET A 1 -6.41 -42.51 10.93
C MET A 1 -6.17 -41.89 9.57
N THR A 2 -6.19 -40.55 9.54
CA THR A 2 -5.05 -39.64 9.30
C THR A 2 -5.22 -39.12 7.87
N GLU A 3 -5.20 -37.84 7.52
CA GLU A 3 -4.87 -36.60 8.20
C GLU A 3 -5.37 -35.50 7.24
N LYS A 4 -6.19 -34.56 7.70
CA LYS A 4 -6.43 -33.31 6.95
C LYS A 4 -5.61 -32.25 7.67
N ASN A 5 -4.43 -31.94 7.12
CA ASN A 5 -3.69 -30.76 7.50
C ASN A 5 -3.57 -29.86 6.27
N SER A 6 -4.60 -29.04 6.03
CA SER A 6 -4.42 -27.82 5.25
C SER A 6 -3.83 -26.80 6.20
N GLY A 7 -2.53 -26.55 6.05
CA GLY A 7 -1.87 -25.40 6.65
C GLY A 7 -2.60 -24.15 6.20
N LYS A 8 -3.24 -23.48 7.16
CA LYS A 8 -3.63 -22.08 7.02
C LYS A 8 -2.32 -21.28 7.03
N THR A 9 -2.10 -20.49 6.00
CA THR A 9 -1.09 -19.45 6.01
C THR A 9 -1.59 -18.37 6.96
N ASP A 10 -0.92 -18.19 8.09
CA ASP A 10 -1.17 -17.18 9.12
C ASP A 10 -0.86 -15.74 8.63
N MET A 11 -1.36 -15.34 7.44
CA MET A 11 -1.20 -14.00 6.87
C MET A 11 -2.43 -13.09 7.11
N GLU A 12 -3.53 -13.62 7.65
CA GLU A 12 -4.83 -12.91 7.67
C GLU A 12 -5.04 -11.91 8.83
N GLU A 13 -4.18 -11.85 9.86
CA GLU A 13 -4.54 -11.14 11.11
C GLU A 13 -3.56 -10.08 11.63
N ASN A 14 -2.55 -9.61 10.89
CA ASN A 14 -1.57 -8.67 11.49
C ASN A 14 -1.26 -7.37 10.71
N LEU A 15 -1.98 -7.04 9.64
CA LEU A 15 -1.59 -5.91 8.78
C LEU A 15 -2.08 -4.52 9.23
N ILE A 16 -2.97 -4.42 10.23
CA ILE A 16 -3.68 -3.16 10.57
C ILE A 16 -3.21 -2.54 11.90
N CYS A 17 -2.41 -3.23 12.73
CA CYS A 17 -2.09 -2.76 14.09
C CYS A 17 -0.73 -2.06 14.28
N ASP A 18 0.17 -2.03 13.30
CA ASP A 18 1.56 -1.56 13.49
C ASP A 18 1.86 -0.13 12.96
N LEU A 19 0.86 0.60 12.45
CA LEU A 19 1.07 1.98 11.97
C LEU A 19 0.98 3.01 13.11
N GLY A 20 1.87 2.87 14.11
CA GLY A 20 2.12 3.90 15.13
C GLY A 20 3.18 4.91 14.67
N PRO A 21 3.25 6.11 15.28
CA PRO A 21 4.20 7.14 14.86
C PRO A 21 5.65 6.70 15.15
N SER A 22 6.42 6.49 14.08
CA SER A 22 7.85 6.24 14.16
C SER A 22 8.60 7.56 13.92
N ASP A 23 8.89 8.29 15.00
CA ASP A 23 9.80 9.42 14.98
C ASP A 23 11.23 8.94 14.71
N LYS A 24 11.84 9.23 13.54
CA LYS A 24 13.26 9.68 13.41
C LYS A 24 13.54 10.44 12.10
N ASP A 25 14.18 11.59 12.30
CA ASP A 25 14.55 12.65 11.38
C ASP A 25 15.90 12.40 10.65
N LYS A 26 16.09 13.11 9.50
CA LYS A 26 17.33 13.49 8.75
C LYS A 26 17.76 12.58 7.58
N SER A 27 18.16 13.07 6.39
CA SER A 27 18.59 14.40 5.89
C SER A 27 18.50 14.41 4.35
N PRO A 28 18.29 15.55 3.66
CA PRO A 28 18.24 15.61 2.21
C PRO A 28 19.64 15.73 1.59
N ASN A 29 19.87 15.07 0.45
CA ASN A 29 21.01 15.34 -0.45
C ASN A 29 20.49 15.73 -1.83
N GLU A 30 21.14 16.75 -2.38
CA GLU A 30 20.64 17.65 -3.44
C GLU A 30 21.09 17.16 -4.82
N LEU A 31 20.18 17.03 -5.80
CA LEU A 31 20.47 17.30 -7.23
C LEU A 31 19.21 17.29 -8.10
N GLY A 32 18.85 18.42 -8.70
CA GLY A 32 17.86 18.48 -9.79
C GLY A 32 16.94 19.69 -9.71
N THR A 33 16.98 20.54 -10.74
CA THR A 33 16.08 21.68 -10.93
C THR A 33 14.65 21.21 -11.20
N GLU A 34 13.82 21.02 -10.19
CA GLU A 34 12.43 20.59 -10.34
C GLU A 34 11.57 21.30 -9.29
N MET A 35 10.34 21.69 -9.62
CA MET A 35 9.40 22.29 -8.66
C MET A 35 9.41 21.47 -7.37
N ASP A 36 9.37 22.12 -6.20
CA ASP A 36 9.20 21.43 -4.91
C ASP A 36 7.86 20.69 -4.93
N VAL A 37 7.85 19.46 -5.46
CA VAL A 37 6.67 18.60 -5.52
C VAL A 37 6.52 18.08 -4.10
N THR A 38 5.49 18.56 -3.42
CA THR A 38 5.26 18.19 -2.03
C THR A 38 4.95 16.69 -1.94
N LEU A 39 5.21 16.08 -0.78
CA LEU A 39 4.81 14.70 -0.53
C LEU A 39 3.30 14.50 -0.79
N GLU A 40 2.48 15.50 -0.50
CA GLU A 40 1.04 15.48 -0.76
C GLU A 40 0.71 15.40 -2.26
N ASP A 41 1.45 16.11 -3.11
CA ASP A 41 1.28 16.05 -4.57
C ASP A 41 1.68 14.67 -5.11
N LYS A 42 2.77 14.10 -4.60
CA LYS A 42 3.20 12.72 -4.95
C LYS A 42 2.18 11.67 -4.53
N ILE A 43 1.58 11.82 -3.35
CA ILE A 43 0.50 10.93 -2.89
C ILE A 43 -0.69 10.98 -3.85
N LYS A 44 -1.09 12.20 -4.28
CA LYS A 44 -2.21 12.37 -5.23
C LYS A 44 -1.92 11.78 -6.59
N GLU A 45 -0.72 12.01 -7.12
CA GLU A 45 -0.28 11.43 -8.38
C GLU A 45 -0.28 9.91 -8.32
N PHE A 46 0.39 9.33 -7.32
CA PHE A 46 0.50 7.89 -7.14
C PHE A 46 -0.87 7.23 -6.94
N GLY A 47 -1.69 7.78 -6.04
CA GLY A 47 -2.99 7.19 -5.68
C GLY A 47 -3.98 7.08 -6.85
N LEU A 48 -3.80 7.89 -7.91
CA LEU A 48 -4.67 7.87 -9.09
C LEU A 48 -4.09 7.04 -10.25
N LEU A 49 -2.91 6.44 -10.10
CA LEU A 49 -2.37 5.52 -11.09
C LEU A 49 -3.27 4.28 -11.22
N GLY A 50 -3.56 3.89 -12.46
CA GLY A 50 -4.38 2.72 -12.77
C GLY A 50 -3.64 1.58 -13.48
N ASP A 51 -2.37 1.80 -13.84
CA ASP A 51 -1.56 0.83 -14.58
C ASP A 51 -0.38 0.34 -13.72
N MET A 52 -0.14 -0.97 -13.72
CA MET A 52 0.92 -1.60 -12.92
C MET A 52 2.31 -1.13 -13.34
N LYS A 53 2.56 -0.94 -14.64
CA LYS A 53 3.87 -0.50 -15.12
C LYS A 53 4.14 0.97 -14.74
N ALA A 54 3.12 1.83 -14.86
CA ALA A 54 3.22 3.21 -14.40
C ALA A 54 3.46 3.28 -12.88
N THR A 55 2.80 2.39 -12.13
CA THR A 55 2.98 2.26 -10.67
C THR A 55 4.42 1.83 -10.33
N GLU A 56 4.92 0.78 -10.98
CA GLU A 56 6.30 0.30 -10.79
C GLU A 56 7.32 1.41 -11.10
N GLU A 57 7.19 2.09 -12.25
CA GLU A 57 8.09 3.16 -12.67
C GLU A 57 8.07 4.34 -11.69
N PHE A 58 6.88 4.73 -11.20
CA PHE A 58 6.76 5.78 -10.19
C PHE A 58 7.54 5.45 -8.92
N LEU A 59 7.40 4.23 -8.40
CA LEU A 59 8.07 3.78 -7.17
C LEU A 59 9.58 3.70 -7.33
N LEU A 60 10.06 3.23 -8.49
CA LEU A 60 11.49 3.19 -8.79
C LEU A 60 12.11 4.59 -8.90
N ASN A 61 11.34 5.57 -9.36
CA ASN A 61 11.79 6.97 -9.46
C ASN A 61 11.64 7.74 -8.14
N ASN A 62 10.86 7.23 -7.19
CA ASN A 62 10.61 7.86 -5.89
C ASN A 62 10.90 6.86 -4.76
N THR A 63 12.17 6.49 -4.57
CA THR A 63 12.58 5.40 -3.66
C THR A 63 12.15 5.63 -2.21
N ASP A 64 12.18 6.88 -1.75
CA ASP A 64 11.79 7.26 -0.37
C ASP A 64 10.27 7.25 -0.15
N PHE A 65 9.48 7.00 -1.21
CA PHE A 65 8.02 7.01 -1.16
C PHE A 65 7.45 5.73 -0.53
N ILE A 66 8.20 4.62 -0.54
CA ILE A 66 7.77 3.32 0.01
C ILE A 66 7.99 3.33 1.53
N HIS A 67 7.09 3.99 2.24
CA HIS A 67 7.19 4.20 3.68
C HIS A 67 5.82 4.10 4.36
N GLU A 68 5.82 3.79 5.66
CA GLU A 68 4.60 3.65 6.49
C GLU A 68 3.75 4.93 6.48
N SER A 69 4.38 6.11 6.50
CA SER A 69 3.68 7.39 6.41
C SER A 69 2.90 7.55 5.10
N THR A 70 3.43 7.03 3.99
CA THR A 70 2.77 7.05 2.69
C THR A 70 1.57 6.11 2.69
N ALA A 71 1.73 4.90 3.23
CA ALA A 71 0.63 3.95 3.40
C ALA A 71 -0.49 4.57 4.25
N LEU A 72 -0.15 5.21 5.37
CA LEU A 72 -1.10 5.88 6.26
C LEU A 72 -1.85 7.02 5.56
N ALA A 73 -1.16 7.82 4.74
CA ALA A 73 -1.78 8.91 4.01
C ALA A 73 -2.75 8.40 2.91
N LEU A 74 -2.37 7.35 2.19
CA LEU A 74 -3.25 6.69 1.21
C LEU A 74 -4.47 6.06 1.89
N LEU A 75 -4.27 5.45 3.06
CA LEU A 75 -5.33 4.83 3.86
C LEU A 75 -6.35 5.88 4.31
N LYS A 76 -5.87 7.01 4.85
CA LYS A 76 -6.70 8.17 5.21
C LYS A 76 -7.48 8.71 4.01
N TRP A 77 -6.86 8.73 2.83
CA TRP A 77 -7.54 9.14 1.61
C TRP A 77 -8.62 8.14 1.22
N CYS A 78 -8.36 6.83 1.31
CA CYS A 78 -9.38 5.81 1.07
C CYS A 78 -10.61 5.98 1.96
N THR A 79 -10.42 6.20 3.27
CA THR A 79 -11.53 6.43 4.21
C THR A 79 -12.26 7.75 3.96
N ALA A 80 -11.61 8.75 3.36
CA ALA A 80 -12.27 9.99 2.97
C ALA A 80 -13.13 9.82 1.69
N LEU A 81 -12.80 8.83 0.85
CA LEU A 81 -13.53 8.54 -0.39
C LEU A 81 -14.65 7.50 -0.21
N SER A 82 -14.62 6.70 0.87
CA SER A 82 -15.51 5.54 1.05
C SER A 82 -16.99 5.89 1.16
N ASP A 83 -17.32 7.06 1.68
CA ASP A 83 -18.71 7.51 1.88
C ASP A 83 -19.31 8.18 0.63
N ASP A 84 -18.51 8.44 -0.41
CA ASP A 84 -18.93 9.17 -1.60
C ASP A 84 -19.14 8.23 -2.80
N PRO A 85 -20.40 7.98 -3.24
CA PRO A 85 -20.69 7.13 -4.38
C PRO A 85 -20.22 7.74 -5.72
N GLU A 86 -19.85 9.01 -5.79
CA GLU A 86 -19.31 9.64 -7.00
C GLU A 86 -17.80 9.32 -7.20
N ASN A 87 -17.12 8.83 -6.15
CA ASN A 87 -15.67 8.61 -6.15
C ASN A 87 -15.26 7.13 -6.21
N VAL A 88 -16.15 6.22 -6.64
CA VAL A 88 -15.87 4.77 -6.66
C VAL A 88 -14.62 4.41 -7.47
N GLU A 89 -14.43 5.01 -8.65
CA GLU A 89 -13.24 4.76 -9.47
C GLU A 89 -11.95 5.24 -8.77
N SER A 90 -12.01 6.41 -8.13
CA SER A 90 -10.88 6.95 -7.36
C SER A 90 -10.58 6.09 -6.13
N PHE A 91 -11.61 5.66 -5.40
CA PHE A 91 -11.48 4.76 -4.26
C PHE A 91 -10.84 3.42 -4.67
N ASP A 92 -11.26 2.84 -5.78
CA ASP A 92 -10.69 1.60 -6.31
C ASP A 92 -9.21 1.77 -6.66
N ARG A 93 -8.82 2.88 -7.30
CA ARG A 93 -7.41 3.16 -7.60
C ARG A 93 -6.61 3.38 -6.32
N VAL A 94 -7.02 4.32 -5.47
CA VAL A 94 -6.27 4.71 -4.26
C VAL A 94 -6.12 3.52 -3.32
N SER A 95 -7.14 2.68 -3.16
CA SER A 95 -7.05 1.45 -2.34
C SER A 95 -6.09 0.42 -2.92
N THR A 96 -6.04 0.26 -4.25
CA THR A 96 -5.07 -0.63 -4.91
C THR A 96 -3.64 -0.14 -4.67
N GLN A 97 -3.42 1.16 -4.82
CA GLN A 97 -2.13 1.81 -4.60
C GLN A 97 -1.69 1.71 -3.14
N CYS A 98 -2.61 1.92 -2.20
CA CYS A 98 -2.37 1.70 -0.78
C CYS A 98 -1.91 0.25 -0.51
N LEU A 99 -2.61 -0.73 -1.09
CA LEU A 99 -2.31 -2.14 -0.89
C LEU A 99 -0.94 -2.53 -1.46
N TYR A 100 -0.49 -1.93 -2.57
CA TYR A 100 0.87 -2.13 -3.07
C TYR A 100 1.94 -1.66 -2.08
N ILE A 101 1.79 -0.48 -1.48
CA ILE A 101 2.75 0.01 -0.48
C ILE A 101 2.78 -0.94 0.73
N LEU A 102 1.62 -1.37 1.21
CA LEU A 102 1.52 -2.30 2.34
C LEU A 102 2.22 -3.64 2.04
N TYR A 103 2.01 -4.23 0.86
CA TYR A 103 2.69 -5.46 0.47
C TYR A 103 4.20 -5.30 0.33
N LEU A 104 4.67 -4.19 -0.24
CA LEU A 104 6.09 -3.94 -0.39
C LEU A 104 6.78 -3.80 0.96
N LEU A 105 6.17 -3.06 1.90
CA LEU A 105 6.68 -2.92 3.27
C LEU A 105 6.67 -4.26 4.01
N ASP A 106 5.62 -5.05 3.85
CA ASP A 106 5.52 -6.36 4.50
C ASP A 106 6.52 -7.36 3.93
N LEU A 107 6.65 -7.44 2.61
CA LEU A 107 7.64 -8.29 1.95
C LEU A 107 9.06 -7.93 2.37
N ALA A 108 9.39 -6.64 2.39
CA ALA A 108 10.68 -6.12 2.84
C ALA A 108 11.00 -6.55 4.28
N ARG A 109 10.00 -6.48 5.17
CA ARG A 109 10.11 -6.94 6.57
C ARG A 109 10.32 -8.44 6.67
N GLN A 110 9.66 -9.24 5.84
CA GLN A 110 9.82 -10.71 5.84
C GLN A 110 11.22 -11.15 5.40
N VAL A 111 11.86 -10.41 4.48
CA VAL A 111 13.17 -10.78 3.90
C VAL A 111 14.34 -9.95 4.42
N ASP A 112 14.11 -9.00 5.34
CA ASP A 112 15.12 -8.14 5.98
C ASP A 112 15.95 -7.31 4.98
N ILE A 113 15.28 -6.68 4.00
CA ILE A 113 15.91 -5.78 3.02
C ILE A 113 15.12 -4.47 2.87
N GLU A 114 15.71 -3.46 2.22
CA GLU A 114 14.99 -2.21 1.94
C GLU A 114 13.84 -2.42 0.93
N PRO A 115 12.66 -1.79 1.13
CA PRO A 115 11.48 -2.00 0.30
C PRO A 115 11.67 -1.75 -1.19
N ILE A 116 12.59 -0.84 -1.56
CA ILE A 116 12.88 -0.54 -2.97
C ILE A 116 13.37 -1.77 -3.74
N TYR A 117 14.10 -2.69 -3.08
CA TYR A 117 14.60 -3.92 -3.70
C TYR A 117 13.48 -4.95 -3.93
N CYS A 118 12.32 -4.75 -3.31
CA CYS A 118 11.15 -5.60 -3.48
C CYS A 118 10.27 -5.19 -4.68
N VAL A 119 10.41 -3.97 -5.22
CA VAL A 119 9.50 -3.40 -6.23
C VAL A 119 9.43 -4.24 -7.50
N THR A 120 10.54 -4.34 -8.23
CA THR A 120 10.57 -5.11 -9.49
C THR A 120 10.19 -6.59 -9.33
N PRO A 121 10.72 -7.34 -8.34
CA PRO A 121 10.31 -8.73 -8.17
C PRO A 121 8.84 -8.87 -7.77
N PHE A 122 8.28 -7.94 -7.00
CA PHE A 122 6.85 -7.92 -6.67
C PHE A 122 5.98 -7.71 -7.92
N PHE A 123 6.26 -6.68 -8.73
CA PHE A 123 5.48 -6.39 -9.93
C PHE A 123 5.63 -7.47 -11.01
N ALA A 124 6.81 -8.09 -11.13
CA ALA A 124 6.99 -9.27 -11.97
C ALA A 124 6.12 -10.44 -11.50
N ARG A 125 6.04 -10.67 -10.18
CA ARG A 125 5.28 -11.78 -9.59
C ARG A 125 3.77 -11.59 -9.71
N ILE A 126 3.25 -10.41 -9.37
CA ILE A 126 1.81 -10.12 -9.43
C ILE A 126 1.27 -9.98 -10.87
N SER A 127 2.16 -9.87 -11.86
CA SER A 127 1.79 -9.98 -13.28
C SER A 127 1.49 -11.42 -13.71
N GLU A 128 1.87 -12.43 -12.91
CA GLU A 128 1.51 -13.81 -13.16
C GLU A 128 0.04 -14.06 -12.77
N PRO A 129 -0.76 -14.76 -13.60
CA PRO A 129 -2.20 -14.86 -13.42
C PRO A 129 -2.61 -15.45 -12.07
N GLU A 130 -1.90 -16.48 -11.60
CA GLU A 130 -2.18 -17.13 -10.32
C GLU A 130 -2.01 -16.15 -9.13
N PHE A 131 -0.99 -15.28 -9.21
CA PHE A 131 -0.70 -14.29 -8.17
C PHE A 131 -1.63 -13.09 -8.26
N HIS A 132 -1.98 -12.69 -9.48
CA HIS A 132 -2.98 -11.67 -9.71
C HIS A 132 -4.34 -12.06 -9.11
N GLU A 133 -4.80 -13.29 -9.35
CA GLU A 133 -6.05 -13.79 -8.76
C GLU A 133 -6.01 -13.85 -7.23
N MET A 134 -4.85 -14.13 -6.63
CA MET A 134 -4.69 -14.04 -5.17
C MET A 134 -4.78 -12.60 -4.70
N PHE A 135 -4.11 -11.67 -5.37
CA PHE A 135 -4.18 -10.24 -5.05
C PHE A 135 -5.61 -9.69 -5.16
N GLU A 136 -6.36 -10.06 -6.20
CA GLU A 136 -7.76 -9.67 -6.37
C GLU A 136 -8.66 -10.22 -5.24
N LYS A 137 -8.34 -11.38 -4.67
CA LYS A 137 -9.07 -11.91 -3.51
C LYS A 137 -8.76 -11.15 -2.22
N GLU A 138 -7.57 -10.57 -2.10
CA GLU A 138 -7.13 -9.80 -0.94
C GLU A 138 -7.65 -8.35 -0.98
N ILE A 139 -7.74 -7.75 -2.16
CA ILE A 139 -8.18 -6.35 -2.28
C ILE A 139 -9.68 -6.17 -1.94
N ILE A 140 -10.52 -7.18 -2.19
CA ILE A 140 -11.95 -7.13 -1.90
C ILE A 140 -12.23 -6.96 -0.39
N PRO A 141 -11.74 -7.84 0.51
CA PRO A 141 -11.92 -7.66 1.95
C PRO A 141 -11.21 -6.41 2.46
N PHE A 142 -10.07 -6.02 1.88
CA PHE A 142 -9.39 -4.78 2.22
C PHE A 142 -10.30 -3.56 1.98
N ARG A 143 -10.85 -3.40 0.77
CA ARG A 143 -11.80 -2.34 0.43
C ARG A 143 -13.05 -2.36 1.32
N SER A 144 -13.58 -3.56 1.59
CA SER A 144 -14.74 -3.72 2.46
C SER A 144 -14.47 -3.23 3.88
N ARG A 145 -13.28 -3.48 4.44
CA ARG A 145 -12.89 -2.94 5.75
C ARG A 145 -12.85 -1.42 5.73
N LEU A 146 -12.24 -0.82 4.70
CA LEU A 146 -12.15 0.64 4.56
C LEU A 146 -13.53 1.31 4.46
N GLN A 147 -14.47 0.69 3.76
CA GLN A 147 -15.83 1.21 3.61
C GLN A 147 -16.66 1.14 4.90
N ASN A 148 -16.28 0.27 5.84
CA ASN A 148 -17.01 0.08 7.09
C ASN A 148 -16.27 0.64 8.31
N SER A 149 -15.16 1.36 8.10
CA SER A 149 -14.34 1.91 9.20
C SER A 149 -14.26 3.43 9.09
N SER A 150 -14.44 4.12 10.21
CA SER A 150 -14.00 5.52 10.36
C SER A 150 -12.49 5.60 10.43
N TRP A 151 -11.93 6.78 10.12
CA TRP A 151 -10.50 7.02 10.28
C TRP A 151 -10.01 6.77 11.72
N ASP A 152 -10.79 7.17 12.73
CA ASP A 152 -10.49 6.93 14.15
C ASP A 152 -10.39 5.42 14.48
N GLU A 153 -11.26 4.60 13.87
CA GLU A 153 -11.26 3.14 14.07
C GLU A 153 -10.04 2.49 13.42
N VAL A 154 -9.59 3.02 12.27
CA VAL A 154 -8.44 2.50 11.53
C VAL A 154 -7.13 2.74 12.29
N ILE A 155 -6.98 3.90 12.93
CA ILE A 155 -5.76 4.23 13.71
C ILE A 155 -5.82 3.76 15.17
N GLY A 156 -6.97 3.21 15.60
CA GLY A 156 -7.16 2.71 16.97
C GLY A 156 -7.20 3.80 18.04
N GLU A 157 -7.53 5.05 17.69
CA GLU A 157 -7.77 6.12 18.66
C GLU A 157 -9.23 6.02 19.17
N HIS A 158 -9.41 5.52 20.40
CA HIS A 158 -10.68 5.46 21.13
C HIS A 158 -10.64 6.28 22.42
#